data_AF-A0A699RZD0-F1
#
_entry.id   AF-A0A699RZD0-F1
#
_cell.length_a   1.000
_cell.length_b   1.000
_cell.length_c   1.000
_cell.angle_alpha   90.00
_cell.angle_beta   90.00
_cell.angle_gamma   90.00
#
_symmetry.space_group_name_H-M   'P 1'
#
loop_
_entity.id
_entity.type
_entity.pdbx_description
1 polymer ?
#
loop_
_entity_poly.entity_id
_entity_poly.type
_entity_poly.pdbx_seq_one_letter_code
_entity_poly.pdbx_strand_id
1 'polypeptide(L)'
;IREEFDTGSRPSGSGGNPPLVTIHTWLKRFNKQKPRSFKKATAPVDVENWISHMEKIFDVIDCEDAFKTRLAVYKFEGDALAWWKAYKSV
;
A
#
# COMPACT_ATOMS: atom_id res chain seq x y z
N ILE A 1 -29.75 -11.81 -49.47
CA ILE A 1 -29.70 -10.33 -49.59
C ILE A 1 -29.72 -9.86 -48.14
N ARG A 2 -28.55 -9.64 -47.52
CA ARG A 2 -27.82 -8.35 -47.43
C ARG A 2 -28.78 -7.27 -46.88
N GLU A 3 -28.42 -6.49 -45.87
CA GLU A 3 -27.28 -5.59 -45.92
C GLU A 3 -26.64 -5.36 -44.55
N GLU A 4 -25.30 -5.41 -44.57
CA GLU A 4 -24.43 -4.72 -43.63
C GLU A 4 -24.58 -3.21 -43.85
N PHE A 5 -24.75 -2.45 -42.77
CA PHE A 5 -24.38 -1.03 -42.75
C PHE A 5 -23.19 -0.88 -41.80
N ASP A 6 -22.02 -0.94 -42.43
CA ASP A 6 -20.77 -0.48 -41.88
C ASP A 6 -20.77 1.05 -41.95
N THR A 7 -20.85 1.75 -40.82
CA THR A 7 -20.37 3.13 -40.69
C THR A 7 -20.17 3.49 -39.22
N GLY A 8 -18.93 3.34 -38.78
CA GLY A 8 -18.23 4.39 -38.03
C GLY A 8 -18.82 4.80 -36.68
N SER A 9 -18.29 4.20 -35.62
CA SER A 9 -17.83 4.94 -34.45
C SER A 9 -17.03 4.02 -33.54
N ARG A 10 -15.69 4.09 -33.65
CA ARG A 10 -14.80 3.55 -32.63
C ARG A 10 -15.12 4.32 -31.34
N PRO A 11 -15.59 3.70 -30.27
CA PRO A 11 -15.39 4.31 -28.98
C PRO A 11 -13.88 4.21 -28.76
N SER A 12 -13.17 5.32 -28.93
CA SER A 12 -12.00 5.59 -28.09
C SER A 12 -12.49 5.71 -26.64
N GLY A 13 -13.03 4.61 -26.11
CA GLY A 13 -13.23 4.42 -24.70
C GLY A 13 -11.88 3.99 -24.18
N SER A 14 -11.09 4.97 -23.74
CA SER A 14 -9.91 4.77 -22.92
C SER A 14 -10.13 3.53 -22.04
N GLY A 15 -9.40 2.45 -22.34
CA GLY A 15 -9.26 1.27 -21.50
C GLY A 15 -8.49 1.59 -20.22
N GLY A 16 -8.79 2.73 -19.62
CA GLY A 16 -8.36 3.07 -18.28
C GLY A 16 -9.15 2.19 -17.34
N ASN A 17 -8.52 1.12 -16.86
CA ASN A 17 -8.79 0.69 -15.51
C ASN A 17 -8.88 1.96 -14.63
N PRO A 18 -9.84 2.07 -13.67
CA PRO A 18 -9.69 3.05 -12.60
C PRO A 18 -8.27 2.87 -12.08
N PRO A 19 -7.46 3.94 -11.91
CA PRO A 19 -6.03 3.77 -11.68
C PRO A 19 -5.87 2.84 -10.48
N LEU A 20 -5.50 1.58 -10.75
CA LEU A 20 -5.23 0.57 -9.73
C LEU A 20 -4.29 1.28 -8.79
N VAL A 21 -4.73 1.60 -7.58
CA VAL A 21 -3.99 2.52 -6.73
C VAL A 21 -2.64 1.87 -6.51
N THR A 22 -1.61 2.43 -7.15
CA THR A 22 -0.31 1.77 -7.19
C THR A 22 0.35 1.95 -5.83
N ILE A 23 1.28 1.04 -5.50
CA ILE A 23 2.08 1.15 -4.28
C ILE A 23 2.76 2.54 -4.15
N HIS A 24 3.10 3.20 -5.27
CA HIS A 24 3.66 4.54 -5.27
C HIS A 24 2.67 5.61 -4.77
N THR A 25 1.40 5.53 -5.19
CA THR A 25 0.34 6.44 -4.69
C THR A 25 0.11 6.24 -3.20
N TRP A 26 0.05 4.99 -2.75
CA TRP A 26 -0.07 4.66 -1.34
C TRP A 26 1.11 5.18 -0.52
N LEU A 27 2.34 4.94 -0.98
CA LEU A 27 3.56 5.41 -0.33
C LEU A 27 3.60 6.93 -0.22
N LYS A 28 3.17 7.66 -1.26
CA LYS A 28 3.10 9.13 -1.24
C LYS A 28 2.12 9.63 -0.19
N ARG A 29 0.93 9.02 -0.06
CA ARG A 29 -0.07 9.39 0.96
C ARG A 29 0.41 9.04 2.37
N PHE A 30 0.96 7.84 2.53
CA PHE A 30 1.51 7.34 3.78
C PHE A 30 2.64 8.24 4.30
N ASN A 31 3.62 8.60 3.47
CA ASN A 31 4.74 9.45 3.88
C ASN A 31 4.32 10.88 4.27
N LYS A 32 3.21 11.41 3.73
CA LYS A 32 2.67 12.71 4.17
C LYS A 32 2.23 12.70 5.64
N GLN A 33 1.84 11.55 6.17
CA GLN A 33 1.46 11.39 7.57
C GLN A 33 2.66 11.25 8.52
N LYS A 34 3.90 11.23 7.97
CA LYS A 34 5.16 11.10 8.73
C LYS A 34 5.17 9.88 9.68
N PRO A 35 5.01 8.68 9.13
CA PRO A 35 4.92 7.45 9.91
C PRO A 35 6.21 7.19 10.70
N ARG A 36 6.08 6.72 11.94
CA ARG A 36 7.23 6.40 12.81
C ARG A 36 7.98 5.16 12.33
N SER A 37 9.31 5.23 12.28
CA SER A 37 10.13 4.03 12.05
C SER A 37 10.12 3.12 13.28
N PHE A 38 10.32 1.82 13.07
CA PHE A 38 10.42 0.82 14.12
C PHE A 38 11.71 0.02 14.00
N LYS A 39 12.56 0.10 15.03
CA LYS A 39 13.88 -0.55 15.06
C LYS A 39 13.85 -1.84 15.87
N LYS A 40 13.28 -1.79 17.07
CA LYS A 40 13.17 -2.87 18.04
C LYS A 40 12.13 -2.50 19.10
N ALA A 41 11.63 -3.49 19.82
CA ALA A 41 10.85 -3.30 21.05
C ALA A 41 11.72 -3.56 22.27
N THR A 42 11.49 -2.81 23.34
CA THR A 42 12.05 -3.10 24.68
C THR A 42 11.01 -3.69 25.61
N ALA A 43 9.73 -3.37 25.38
CA ALA A 43 8.58 -3.94 26.04
C ALA A 43 7.44 -4.18 25.02
N PRO A 44 6.48 -5.07 25.30
CA PRO A 44 5.33 -5.31 24.41
C PRO A 44 4.56 -4.04 24.04
N VAL A 45 4.42 -3.12 24.99
CA VAL A 45 3.72 -1.83 24.79
C VAL A 45 4.36 -0.96 23.70
N ASP A 46 5.66 -1.10 23.42
CA ASP A 46 6.33 -0.38 22.34
C ASP A 46 5.80 -0.83 20.97
N VAL A 47 5.55 -2.14 20.82
CA VAL A 47 4.98 -2.74 19.60
C VAL A 47 3.54 -2.29 19.45
N GLU A 48 2.73 -2.37 20.50
CA GLU A 48 1.33 -1.97 20.50
C GLU A 48 1.14 -0.50 20.14
N ASN A 49 1.96 0.38 20.73
CA ASN A 49 1.96 1.81 20.41
C ASN A 49 2.34 2.07 18.95
N TRP A 50 3.31 1.32 18.42
CA TRP A 50 3.73 1.45 17.03
C TRP A 50 2.65 0.95 16.05
N ILE A 51 2.04 -0.21 16.33
CA ILE A 51 0.93 -0.75 15.54
C ILE A 51 -0.24 0.23 15.55
N SER A 52 -0.66 0.71 16.72
CA SER A 52 -1.76 1.68 16.86
C SER A 52 -1.49 2.97 16.07
N HIS A 53 -0.23 3.43 16.04
CA HIS A 53 0.16 4.57 15.24
C HIS A 53 0.05 4.31 13.73
N MET A 54 0.40 3.10 13.27
CA MET A 54 0.28 2.70 11.87
C MET A 54 -1.18 2.53 11.44
N GLU A 55 -2.00 1.86 12.26
CA GLU A 55 -3.44 1.69 11.98
C GLU A 55 -4.14 3.04 11.85
N LYS A 56 -3.86 3.99 12.76
CA LYS A 56 -4.40 5.36 12.64
C LYS A 56 -4.05 6.02 11.31
N ILE A 57 -2.84 5.78 10.79
CA ILE A 57 -2.43 6.33 9.50
C ILE A 57 -3.16 5.62 8.35
N PHE A 58 -3.30 4.30 8.42
CA PHE A 58 -4.01 3.51 7.43
C PHE A 58 -5.47 3.90 7.34
N ASP A 59 -6.14 4.14 8.46
CA ASP A 59 -7.51 4.63 8.52
C ASP A 59 -7.64 6.01 7.86
N VAL A 60 -6.72 6.93 8.15
CA VAL A 60 -6.74 8.30 7.58
C VAL A 60 -6.54 8.31 6.06
N ILE A 61 -5.73 7.39 5.52
CA ILE A 61 -5.47 7.33 4.08
C ILE A 61 -6.42 6.37 3.34
N ASP A 62 -7.32 5.68 4.05
CA ASP A 62 -8.19 4.62 3.54
C ASP A 62 -7.39 3.50 2.85
N CYS A 63 -6.32 3.02 3.51
CA CYS A 63 -5.40 2.07 2.92
C CYS A 63 -6.02 0.67 2.80
N GLU A 64 -6.03 0.13 1.58
CA GLU A 64 -6.38 -1.27 1.35
C GLU A 64 -5.44 -2.24 2.08
N ASP A 65 -6.02 -3.30 2.66
CA ASP A 65 -5.30 -4.31 3.46
C ASP A 65 -4.14 -4.97 2.70
N ALA A 66 -4.29 -5.16 1.39
CA ALA A 66 -3.25 -5.73 0.53
C ALA A 66 -1.93 -4.91 0.53
N PHE A 67 -1.98 -3.63 0.91
CA PHE A 67 -0.83 -2.73 0.95
C PHE A 67 -0.34 -2.40 2.36
N LYS A 68 -1.15 -2.58 3.41
CA LYS A 68 -0.81 -2.23 4.80
C LYS A 68 0.52 -2.84 5.24
N THR A 69 0.71 -4.15 5.04
CA THR A 69 1.97 -4.83 5.39
C THR A 69 3.17 -4.26 4.65
N ARG A 70 3.04 -3.96 3.34
CA ARG A 70 4.14 -3.42 2.53
C ARG A 70 4.55 -2.02 3.02
N LEU A 71 3.58 -1.18 3.40
CA LEU A 71 3.82 0.15 3.94
C LEU A 71 4.40 0.11 5.36
N ALA A 72 3.92 -0.81 6.21
CA ALA A 72 4.46 -1.01 7.56
C ALA A 72 5.92 -1.47 7.51
N VAL A 73 6.24 -2.45 6.64
CA VAL A 73 7.60 -2.96 6.44
C VAL A 73 8.55 -1.88 5.91
N TYR A 74 8.06 -0.94 5.07
CA TYR A 74 8.85 0.21 4.64
C TYR A 74 9.37 1.07 5.81
N LYS A 75 8.72 0.98 6.99
CA LYS A 75 9.13 1.68 8.21
C LYS A 75 9.92 0.83 9.20
N PHE A 76 10.19 -0.43 8.88
CA PHE A 76 11.14 -1.23 9.64
C PHE A 76 12.57 -0.79 9.39
N GLU A 77 13.34 -0.73 10.46
CA GLU A 77 14.76 -0.43 10.49
C GLU A 77 15.44 -1.42 11.46
N GLY A 78 16.79 -1.47 11.47
CA GLY A 78 17.55 -2.26 12.45
C GLY A 78 17.10 -3.72 12.60
N ASP A 79 16.90 -4.15 13.84
CA ASP A 79 16.56 -5.52 14.20
C ASP A 79 15.23 -5.99 13.59
N ALA A 80 14.22 -5.10 13.56
CA ALA A 80 12.93 -5.39 12.97
C ALA A 80 13.04 -5.69 11.46
N LEU A 81 13.86 -4.92 10.74
CA LEU A 81 14.09 -5.16 9.31
C LEU A 81 14.89 -6.45 9.08
N ALA A 82 15.87 -6.74 9.93
CA ALA A 82 16.64 -7.98 9.85
C ALA A 82 15.75 -9.21 10.08
N TRP A 83 14.89 -9.16 11.10
CA TRP A 83 13.89 -10.21 11.37
C TRP A 83 12.94 -10.42 10.19
N TRP A 84 12.39 -9.35 9.60
CA TRP A 84 11.47 -9.47 8.46
C TRP A 84 12.14 -10.12 7.24
N LYS A 85 13.41 -9.79 6.97
CA LYS A 85 14.18 -10.42 5.90
C LYS A 85 14.38 -11.92 6.15
N ALA A 86 14.71 -12.31 7.39
CA ALA A 86 14.86 -13.71 7.77
C ALA A 86 13.53 -14.48 7.63
N TYR A 87 12.43 -13.90 8.08
CA TYR A 87 11.09 -14.48 7.94
C TYR A 87 10.71 -14.72 6.46
N LYS A 88 11.06 -13.80 5.56
CA LYS A 88 10.77 -13.91 4.12
C LYS A 88 11.70 -14.87 3.36
N SER A 89 12.84 -15.24 3.94
CA SER A 89 13.79 -16.20 3.35
C SER A 89 13.48 -17.66 3.67
N VAL A 90 12.45 -17.90 4.50
CA VAL A 90 11.89 -19.22 4.80
C VAL A 90 10.73 -19.50 3.85
#